data_AF-A0A2A9D1B1-F1
#
_entry.id   AF-A0A2A9D1B1-F1
#
_cell.length_a   1.000
_cell.length_b   1.000
_cell.length_c   1.000
_cell.angle_alpha   90.00
_cell.angle_beta   90.00
_cell.angle_gamma   90.00
#
_symmetry.space_group_name_H-M   'P 1'
#
loop_
_entity.id
_entity.type
_entity.pdbx_description
1 polymer ?
#
loop_
_entity_poly.entity_id
_entity_poly.type
_entity_poly.pdbx_seq_one_letter_code
_entity_poly.pdbx_strand_id
1 'polypeptide(L)'
;MTPSVLVRRSRSDASLVELMGDGETHTLTREDLPEAVRERERVHPRWVWDSTAHWYPELVEVGVRVSRCLDLRLSRAILRLSAPRIAAESVAPPDVAGASLGGEEVAAAPRRHDAAWEGWDGGWGARGHDSAEPGLFEMDRPEHSAPEAGRDAQAQWLAQEQALREIAAYSPDRARALQLLIAAESAGALAAVELHHDGLPLREDLHRARLQELLGERGRFGARPARLEELAARIRLALNDPHLNPDSQPHLLRALRRMGLDVNSTARWELRGLDHPVLEDLLEYKKLARLASANGWAWLDSWVSGGRFRADYVPAGVVTGRWSSRGGGALSLPKVIRSAVVADPGWTFVVADAAQLEPRVLAAISGDEAMLAAGARGDLYQALVADGVVEDREHAKVAMLGALYG
;
A
#
# COMPACT_ATOMS: atom_id res chain seq x y z
N MET A 1 30.24 15.56 -4.24
CA MET A 1 29.25 14.70 -3.55
C MET A 1 28.06 15.59 -3.18
N THR A 2 26.83 15.08 -3.21
CA THR A 2 25.66 15.85 -2.75
C THR A 2 25.78 16.04 -1.23
N PRO A 3 25.62 17.26 -0.68
CA PRO A 3 25.63 17.45 0.77
C PRO A 3 24.46 16.68 1.41
N SER A 4 24.69 16.05 2.56
CA SER A 4 23.65 15.35 3.32
C SER A 4 23.43 16.07 4.64
N VAL A 5 22.18 16.32 5.00
CA VAL A 5 21.81 17.04 6.23
C VAL A 5 20.93 16.14 7.07
N LEU A 6 21.40 15.80 8.27
CA LEU A 6 20.66 14.97 9.22
C LEU A 6 19.77 15.85 10.11
N VAL A 7 18.49 15.49 10.20
CA VAL A 7 17.53 16.09 11.13
C VAL A 7 17.41 15.21 12.37
N ARG A 8 17.67 15.78 13.54
CA ARG A 8 17.56 15.11 14.83
C ARG A 8 16.45 15.73 15.65
N ARG A 9 15.79 14.91 16.47
CA ARG A 9 14.81 15.37 17.46
C ARG A 9 15.48 15.45 18.84
N SER A 10 15.30 16.57 19.52
CA SER A 10 15.47 16.70 20.97
C SER A 10 14.08 16.75 21.63
N ARG A 11 14.00 16.76 22.97
CA ARG A 11 12.71 16.80 23.69
C ARG A 11 11.86 18.05 23.33
N SER A 12 12.48 19.14 22.91
CA SER A 12 11.83 20.42 22.56
C SER A 12 12.24 20.98 21.19
N ASP A 13 13.34 20.51 20.61
CA ASP A 13 14.01 21.17 19.48
C ASP A 13 14.31 20.21 18.33
N ALA A 14 14.68 20.79 17.19
CA ALA A 14 15.28 20.07 16.07
C ALA A 14 16.77 20.42 15.99
N SER A 15 17.62 19.52 15.51
CA SER A 15 18.97 19.93 15.11
C SER A 15 19.29 19.42 13.72
N LEU A 16 19.94 20.28 12.94
CA LEU A 16 20.45 20.00 11.62
C LEU A 16 21.95 19.74 11.73
N VAL A 17 22.40 18.57 11.31
CA VAL A 17 23.83 18.19 11.31
C VAL A 17 24.27 17.99 9.87
N GLU A 18 25.31 18.71 9.44
CA GLU A 18 25.89 18.52 8.11
C GLU A 18 26.79 17.28 8.10
N LEU A 19 26.39 16.24 7.38
CA LEU A 19 27.04 14.93 7.42
C LEU A 19 28.28 14.82 6.52
N MET A 20 28.44 15.74 5.56
CA MET A 20 29.52 15.72 4.56
C MET A 20 30.48 16.92 4.70
N GLY A 21 30.36 17.69 5.78
CA GLY A 21 31.21 18.83 6.14
C GLY A 21 32.12 18.52 7.34
N ASP A 22 32.50 19.55 8.10
CA ASP A 22 33.22 19.45 9.38
C ASP A 22 32.41 18.81 10.53
N GLY A 23 31.16 18.44 10.26
CA GLY A 23 30.22 17.93 11.26
C GLY A 23 29.52 19.04 12.04
N GLU A 24 29.54 20.29 11.56
CA GLU A 24 28.89 21.42 12.21
C GLU A 24 27.42 21.11 12.49
N THR A 25 27.10 21.15 13.78
CA THR A 25 25.75 20.91 14.30
C THR A 25 25.08 22.25 14.52
N HIS A 26 24.08 22.53 13.70
CA HIS A 26 23.22 23.69 13.84
C HIS A 26 21.98 23.28 14.65
N THR A 27 21.90 23.75 15.90
CA THR A 27 20.70 23.56 16.72
C THR A 27 19.71 24.67 16.42
N LEU A 28 18.45 24.31 16.16
CA LEU A 28 17.36 25.25 15.88
C LEU A 28 16.09 24.83 16.61
N THR A 29 15.19 25.78 16.83
CA THR A 29 13.87 25.41 17.32
C THR A 29 13.09 24.69 16.21
N ARG A 30 12.02 23.96 16.58
CA ARG A 30 11.13 23.35 15.59
C ARG A 30 10.44 24.40 14.71
N GLU A 31 10.20 25.60 15.24
CA GLU A 31 9.58 26.72 14.53
C GLU A 31 10.48 27.29 13.43
N ASP A 32 11.80 27.25 13.64
CA ASP A 32 12.79 27.76 12.68
C ASP A 32 13.15 26.73 11.58
N LEU A 33 12.74 25.47 11.75
CA LEU A 33 13.07 24.37 10.83
C LEU A 33 12.65 24.65 9.37
N PRO A 34 11.43 25.14 9.08
CA PRO A 34 11.02 25.36 7.69
C PRO A 34 11.89 26.37 6.95
N GLU A 35 12.30 27.47 7.59
CA GLU A 35 13.17 28.47 6.96
C GLU A 35 14.58 27.91 6.75
N ALA A 36 15.13 27.20 7.73
CA ALA A 36 16.43 26.55 7.61
C ALA A 36 16.46 25.50 6.49
N VAL A 37 15.36 24.75 6.30
CA VAL A 37 15.19 23.79 5.19
C VAL A 37 15.10 24.54 3.86
N ARG A 38 14.30 25.60 3.78
CA ARG A 38 14.13 26.42 2.56
C ARG A 38 15.45 27.01 2.09
N GLU A 39 16.27 27.51 3.00
CA GLU A 39 17.59 28.05 2.68
C GLU A 39 18.53 26.97 2.14
N ARG A 40 18.61 25.82 2.82
CA ARG A 40 19.52 24.72 2.45
C ARG A 40 19.07 23.98 1.20
N GLU A 41 17.77 23.91 0.93
CA GLU A 41 17.23 23.26 -0.27
C GLU A 41 17.71 23.91 -1.58
N ARG A 42 18.23 25.15 -1.54
CA ARG A 42 18.85 25.82 -2.69
C ARG A 42 20.02 25.05 -3.31
N VAL A 43 20.70 24.20 -2.54
CA VAL A 43 21.78 23.31 -3.04
C VAL A 43 21.33 21.86 -3.18
N HIS A 44 20.02 21.59 -3.04
CA HIS A 44 19.38 20.29 -3.13
C HIS A 44 20.08 19.19 -2.32
N PRO A 45 20.28 19.34 -1.00
CA PRO A 45 20.92 18.33 -0.19
C PRO A 45 20.08 17.05 -0.13
N ARG A 46 20.68 15.96 0.33
CA ARG A 46 19.94 14.78 0.75
C ARG A 46 19.56 14.94 2.23
N TRP A 47 18.28 15.09 2.50
CA TRP A 47 17.77 15.15 3.86
C TRP A 47 17.75 13.76 4.49
N VAL A 48 18.38 13.59 5.64
CA VAL A 48 18.39 12.32 6.37
C VAL A 48 17.57 12.51 7.63
N TRP A 49 16.57 11.67 7.83
CA TRP A 49 15.71 11.72 9.02
C TRP A 49 15.24 10.33 9.42
N ASP A 50 14.81 10.19 10.67
CA ASP A 50 14.33 8.92 11.20
C ASP A 50 13.10 8.41 10.43
N SER A 51 12.17 9.30 10.08
CA SER A 51 10.99 8.97 9.28
C SER A 51 10.40 10.19 8.60
N THR A 52 10.21 10.11 7.29
CA THR A 52 9.65 11.18 6.44
C THR A 52 8.26 11.60 6.93
N ALA A 53 7.45 10.64 7.36
CA ALA A 53 6.10 10.88 7.85
C ALA A 53 6.06 11.71 9.15
N HIS A 54 7.17 11.86 9.87
CA HIS A 54 7.22 12.66 11.10
C HIS A 54 7.60 14.12 10.83
N TRP A 55 8.44 14.38 9.83
CA TRP A 55 9.01 15.70 9.56
C TRP A 55 8.38 16.40 8.37
N TYR A 56 8.16 15.67 7.29
CA TYR A 56 7.80 16.28 6.02
C TYR A 56 6.38 16.86 5.96
N PRO A 57 5.34 16.31 6.65
CA PRO A 57 4.01 16.92 6.65
C PRO A 57 4.01 18.40 7.08
N GLU A 58 4.71 18.72 8.18
CA GLU A 58 4.79 20.10 8.71
C GLU A 58 5.52 21.05 7.75
N LEU A 59 6.52 20.55 7.02
CA LEU A 59 7.22 21.32 6.01
C LEU A 59 6.31 21.62 4.81
N VAL A 60 5.60 20.62 4.30
CA VAL A 60 4.72 20.77 3.14
C VAL A 60 3.53 21.69 3.48
N GLU A 61 2.99 21.62 4.70
CA GLU A 61 1.92 22.51 5.18
C GLU A 61 2.27 24.00 5.10
N VAL A 62 3.54 24.36 5.31
CA VAL A 62 4.04 25.74 5.19
C VAL A 62 4.72 26.03 3.83
N GLY A 63 4.49 25.16 2.83
CA GLY A 63 4.96 25.34 1.47
C GLY A 63 6.45 25.04 1.25
N VAL A 64 7.10 24.28 2.14
CA VAL A 64 8.49 23.82 1.98
C VAL A 64 8.50 22.39 1.46
N ARG A 65 9.00 22.21 0.23
CA ARG A 65 9.24 20.88 -0.37
C ARG A 65 10.73 20.60 -0.45
N VAL A 66 11.11 19.33 -0.31
CA VAL A 66 12.50 18.89 -0.46
C VAL A 66 12.66 17.98 -1.66
N SER A 67 13.80 18.04 -2.34
CA SER A 67 14.03 17.24 -3.54
C SER A 67 14.40 15.78 -3.25
N ARG A 68 15.14 15.52 -2.17
CA ARG A 68 15.72 14.22 -1.87
C ARG A 68 15.77 13.95 -0.38
N CYS A 69 15.41 12.74 0.01
CA CYS A 69 15.61 12.28 1.37
C CYS A 69 16.24 10.87 1.44
N LEU A 70 16.64 10.51 2.65
CA LEU A 70 16.91 9.16 3.12
C LEU A 70 16.02 8.93 4.33
N ASP A 71 14.97 8.14 4.14
CA ASP A 71 14.11 7.68 5.22
C ASP A 71 14.78 6.50 5.91
N LEU A 72 15.39 6.76 7.07
CA LEU A 72 16.18 5.75 7.75
C LEU A 72 15.31 4.54 8.14
N ARG A 73 14.00 4.72 8.40
CA ARG A 73 13.07 3.63 8.74
C ARG A 73 12.81 2.70 7.58
N LEU A 74 12.53 3.25 6.40
CA LEU A 74 12.37 2.46 5.18
C LEU A 74 13.68 1.79 4.76
N SER A 75 14.79 2.53 4.82
CA SER A 75 16.13 2.01 4.54
C SER A 75 16.46 0.80 5.42
N ARG A 76 16.19 0.91 6.72
CA ARG A 76 16.38 -0.17 7.68
C ARG A 76 15.54 -1.40 7.36
N ALA A 77 14.28 -1.23 6.98
CA ALA A 77 13.41 -2.35 6.63
C ALA A 77 14.00 -3.16 5.46
N ILE A 78 14.53 -2.47 4.45
CA ILE A 78 15.22 -3.10 3.31
C ILE A 78 16.49 -3.83 3.76
N LEU A 79 17.37 -3.14 4.50
CA LEU A 79 18.66 -3.70 4.91
C LEU A 79 18.51 -4.90 5.86
N ARG A 80 17.54 -4.86 6.79
CA ARG A 80 17.23 -5.96 7.71
C ARG A 80 16.82 -7.24 6.98
N LEU A 81 16.03 -7.13 5.91
CA LEU A 81 15.61 -8.28 5.11
C LEU A 81 16.73 -8.81 4.20
N SER A 82 17.78 -8.00 3.99
CA SER A 82 18.88 -8.30 3.07
C SER A 82 20.11 -8.88 3.77
N ALA A 83 20.37 -8.51 5.03
CA ALA A 83 21.56 -8.91 5.77
C ALA A 83 21.63 -10.42 6.16
N PRO A 84 20.54 -11.09 6.63
CA PRO A 84 20.62 -12.50 7.02
C PRO A 84 20.86 -13.48 5.85
N ARG A 85 20.48 -13.11 4.62
CA ARG A 85 20.71 -13.94 3.42
C ARG A 85 22.19 -14.07 3.05
N ILE A 86 23.04 -13.14 3.50
CA ILE A 86 24.46 -13.10 3.15
C ILE A 86 25.24 -14.18 3.89
N ALA A 87 24.85 -14.55 5.12
CA ALA A 87 25.48 -15.64 5.86
C ALA A 87 25.10 -17.03 5.32
N ALA A 88 23.94 -17.15 4.66
CA ALA A 88 23.46 -18.41 4.07
C ALA A 88 23.95 -18.62 2.61
N GLU A 89 24.04 -17.55 1.81
CA GLU A 89 24.50 -17.62 0.41
C GLU A 89 26.02 -17.76 0.26
N SER A 90 26.80 -17.47 1.32
CA SER A 90 28.27 -17.59 1.30
C SER A 90 28.80 -19.03 1.50
N VAL A 91 27.92 -20.04 1.56
CA VAL A 91 28.29 -21.44 1.82
C VAL A 91 28.03 -22.40 0.64
N ALA A 92 27.51 -21.99 -0.51
CA ALA A 92 27.40 -22.92 -1.65
C ALA A 92 27.51 -22.28 -3.04
N PRO A 93 28.31 -22.83 -3.98
CA PRO A 93 28.23 -22.49 -5.38
C PRO A 93 26.98 -23.12 -6.02
N PRO A 94 26.38 -22.51 -7.05
CA PRO A 94 25.28 -23.12 -7.79
C PRO A 94 25.88 -24.10 -8.80
N ASP A 95 25.67 -25.40 -8.61
CA ASP A 95 25.76 -26.36 -9.70
C ASP A 95 24.40 -27.05 -9.85
N VAL A 96 23.96 -27.13 -11.10
CA VAL A 96 22.60 -27.51 -11.50
C VAL A 96 22.53 -29.01 -11.66
N ALA A 97 21.79 -29.73 -10.80
CA ALA A 97 21.07 -30.96 -11.16
C ALA A 97 20.25 -31.48 -9.97
N GLY A 98 19.04 -31.94 -10.26
CA GLY A 98 18.01 -32.42 -9.33
C GLY A 98 18.47 -33.08 -8.03
N ALA A 99 17.99 -32.54 -6.91
CA ALA A 99 17.94 -33.25 -5.64
C ALA A 99 16.64 -32.91 -4.90
N SER A 100 15.84 -33.96 -4.73
CA SER A 100 14.64 -34.17 -3.93
C SER A 100 14.36 -33.19 -2.78
N LEU A 101 13.09 -32.79 -2.66
CA LEU A 101 12.49 -32.20 -1.46
C LEU A 101 12.44 -33.25 -0.35
N GLY A 102 13.55 -33.40 0.39
CA GLY A 102 13.64 -34.12 1.65
C GLY A 102 13.73 -33.12 2.80
N GLY A 103 12.79 -33.19 3.74
CA GLY A 103 12.73 -32.30 4.89
C GLY A 103 13.90 -32.50 5.85
N GLU A 104 14.72 -31.46 6.00
CA GLU A 104 15.50 -31.20 7.21
C GLU A 104 15.31 -29.72 7.57
N GLU A 105 15.08 -29.48 8.86
CA GLU A 105 14.79 -28.16 9.43
C GLU A 105 15.88 -27.15 9.06
N VAL A 106 15.56 -26.26 8.13
CA VAL A 106 16.32 -25.02 7.90
C VAL A 106 16.28 -24.25 9.21
N ALA A 107 17.44 -24.16 9.88
CA ALA A 107 17.63 -23.39 11.09
C ALA A 107 16.93 -22.03 10.95
N ALA A 108 15.93 -21.82 11.82
CA ALA A 108 14.98 -20.73 11.71
C ALA A 108 15.70 -19.40 11.45
N ALA A 109 15.36 -18.76 10.33
CA ALA A 109 15.72 -17.38 10.04
C ALA A 109 15.51 -16.54 11.32
N PRO A 110 16.41 -15.60 11.67
CA PRO A 110 16.25 -14.78 12.87
C PRO A 110 14.85 -14.19 12.86
N ARG A 111 14.06 -14.57 13.88
CA ARG A 111 12.64 -14.24 13.94
C ARG A 111 12.50 -12.72 13.88
N ARG A 112 11.39 -12.26 13.32
CA ARG A 112 11.00 -10.85 13.13
C ARG A 112 11.00 -9.98 14.41
N HIS A 113 11.35 -10.54 15.56
CA HIS A 113 11.37 -9.92 16.87
C HIS A 113 12.80 -9.85 17.39
N ASP A 114 13.43 -8.69 17.24
CA ASP A 114 14.70 -8.37 17.87
C ASP A 114 14.44 -7.09 18.69
N ALA A 115 14.61 -7.14 20.01
CA ALA A 115 14.01 -6.14 20.91
C ALA A 115 14.63 -4.75 20.79
N ALA A 116 15.92 -4.66 20.43
CA ALA A 116 16.59 -3.40 20.09
C ALA A 116 16.04 -2.75 18.80
N TRP A 117 15.31 -3.54 18.00
CA TRP A 117 14.83 -3.18 16.68
C TRP A 117 13.35 -2.73 16.70
N GLU A 118 12.52 -3.22 17.61
CA GLU A 118 11.08 -2.89 17.67
C GLU A 118 10.77 -1.49 18.21
N GLY A 119 11.60 -0.95 19.13
CA GLY A 119 11.40 0.38 19.70
C GLY A 119 11.46 1.53 18.66
N TRP A 120 12.11 1.29 17.53
CA TRP A 120 12.26 2.28 16.46
C TRP A 120 11.12 2.23 15.43
N ASP A 121 10.45 1.10 15.29
CA ASP A 121 9.32 0.88 14.36
C ASP A 121 7.95 1.29 14.96
N GLY A 122 7.96 1.89 16.17
CA GLY A 122 6.78 2.35 16.91
C GLY A 122 5.79 3.21 16.09
N GLY A 123 4.51 3.05 16.47
CA GLY A 123 3.27 3.55 15.87
C GLY A 123 3.40 4.56 14.73
N TRP A 124 3.41 4.07 13.49
CA TRP A 124 2.88 4.85 12.39
C TRP A 124 1.40 5.19 12.70
N GLY A 125 1.03 6.47 12.76
CA GLY A 125 -0.37 6.90 12.56
C GLY A 125 -1.12 7.55 13.73
N ALA A 126 -0.48 8.22 14.68
CA ALA A 126 -1.20 9.07 15.66
C ALA A 126 -1.38 10.53 15.19
N ARG A 127 -1.47 10.76 13.87
CA ARG A 127 -2.01 12.00 13.30
C ARG A 127 -2.92 11.64 12.13
N GLY A 128 -4.04 11.01 12.45
CA GLY A 128 -5.11 10.70 11.51
C GLY A 128 -6.42 10.65 12.30
N HIS A 129 -7.10 11.80 12.40
CA HIS A 129 -8.38 12.02 13.06
C HIS A 129 -8.52 11.37 14.45
N ASP A 130 -8.41 12.19 15.51
CA ASP A 130 -9.12 11.95 16.76
C ASP A 130 -10.63 11.95 16.47
N SER A 131 -11.16 10.85 15.93
CA SER A 131 -12.56 10.51 16.16
C SER A 131 -12.64 10.19 17.65
N ALA A 132 -13.27 11.09 18.39
CA ALA A 132 -13.32 11.14 19.86
C ALA A 132 -14.07 9.97 20.53
N GLU A 133 -14.05 8.75 20.00
CA GLU A 133 -14.48 7.57 20.74
C GLU A 133 -13.55 6.36 20.46
N PRO A 134 -12.79 5.89 21.47
CA PRO A 134 -12.05 4.63 21.38
C PRO A 134 -13.04 3.48 21.21
N GLY A 135 -12.76 2.58 20.27
CA GLY A 135 -13.58 1.39 20.09
C GLY A 135 -13.60 0.53 21.35
N LEU A 136 -14.76 -0.05 21.68
CA LEU A 136 -15.02 -0.86 22.89
C LEU A 136 -14.07 -2.06 23.11
N PHE A 137 -13.20 -2.38 22.14
CA PHE A 137 -12.19 -3.44 22.20
C PHE A 137 -10.74 -2.93 22.11
N GLU A 138 -10.50 -1.63 22.19
CA GLU A 138 -9.15 -1.05 22.32
C GLU A 138 -8.67 -0.93 23.78
N MET A 139 -9.34 -1.61 24.71
CA MET A 139 -9.10 -1.46 26.15
C MET A 139 -7.92 -2.28 26.70
N ASP A 140 -7.12 -2.91 25.84
CA ASP A 140 -5.87 -3.60 26.21
C ASP A 140 -4.82 -3.50 25.09
N ARG A 141 -4.50 -2.27 24.66
CA ARG A 141 -3.17 -2.04 24.07
C ARG A 141 -2.20 -1.95 25.23
N PRO A 142 -1.24 -2.89 25.39
CA PRO A 142 -0.16 -2.65 26.34
C PRO A 142 0.49 -1.33 25.94
N GLU A 143 0.54 -0.38 26.87
CA GLU A 143 1.23 0.90 26.76
C GLU A 143 2.70 0.65 26.39
N HIS A 144 2.97 0.38 25.12
CA HIS A 144 4.31 0.43 24.55
C HIS A 144 4.60 1.87 24.16
N SER A 145 4.36 2.79 25.09
CA SER A 145 5.14 4.02 25.18
C SER A 145 6.52 3.64 25.67
N ALA A 146 7.32 3.02 24.80
CA ALA A 146 8.76 3.11 24.93
C ALA A 146 9.07 4.61 25.06
N PRO A 147 9.87 5.04 26.04
CA PRO A 147 10.09 6.45 26.26
C PRO A 147 10.56 7.10 24.95
N GLU A 148 9.95 8.23 24.57
CA GLU A 148 10.37 9.10 23.44
C GLU A 148 11.81 9.65 23.62
N ALA A 149 12.61 9.05 24.51
CA ALA A 149 14.05 9.22 24.63
C ALA A 149 14.75 8.61 23.41
N GLY A 150 14.82 9.43 22.35
CA GLY A 150 15.93 9.43 21.40
C GLY A 150 15.97 8.26 20.42
N ARG A 151 15.14 8.30 19.39
CA ARG A 151 15.52 7.69 18.10
C ARG A 151 16.81 8.38 17.63
N ASP A 152 17.98 7.78 17.90
CA ASP A 152 19.25 8.34 17.47
C ASP A 152 19.43 8.14 15.95
N ALA A 153 18.92 9.10 15.19
CA ALA A 153 19.02 9.10 13.74
C ALA A 153 20.47 9.09 13.24
N GLN A 154 21.42 9.62 14.02
CA GLN A 154 22.84 9.63 13.65
C GLN A 154 23.46 8.24 13.79
N ALA A 155 23.27 7.60 14.95
CA ALA A 155 23.73 6.23 15.15
C ALA A 155 23.09 5.27 14.14
N GLN A 156 21.80 5.45 13.85
CA GLN A 156 21.10 4.62 12.88
C GLN A 156 21.58 4.83 11.45
N TRP A 157 21.89 6.07 11.05
CA TRP A 157 22.49 6.36 9.75
C TRP A 157 23.89 5.72 9.62
N LEU A 158 24.76 5.90 10.63
CA LEU A 158 26.10 5.30 10.64
C LEU A 158 26.05 3.78 10.54
N ALA A 159 25.13 3.12 11.25
CA ALA A 159 24.94 1.67 11.18
C ALA A 159 24.50 1.20 9.78
N GLN A 160 23.63 1.96 9.10
CA GLN A 160 23.17 1.61 7.74
C GLN A 160 24.27 1.82 6.70
N GLU A 161 25.04 2.89 6.81
CA GLU A 161 26.22 3.13 5.97
C GLU A 161 27.25 2.01 6.12
N GLN A 162 27.52 1.57 7.36
CA GLN A 162 28.42 0.46 7.63
C GLN A 162 27.91 -0.85 7.01
N ALA A 163 26.62 -1.16 7.17
CA ALA A 163 26.02 -2.34 6.55
C ALA A 163 26.15 -2.32 5.01
N LEU A 164 25.90 -1.17 4.37
CA LEU A 164 26.07 -1.03 2.93
C LEU A 164 27.53 -1.21 2.49
N ARG A 165 28.51 -0.72 3.25
CA ARG A 165 29.94 -0.94 2.97
C ARG A 165 30.34 -2.40 3.09
N GLU A 166 29.85 -3.09 4.11
CA GLU A 166 30.07 -4.52 4.29
C GLU A 166 29.50 -5.31 3.11
N ILE A 167 28.26 -5.02 2.69
CA ILE A 167 27.66 -5.65 1.50
C ILE A 167 28.49 -5.33 0.25
N ALA A 168 28.94 -4.09 0.08
CA ALA A 168 29.73 -3.68 -1.08
C ALA A 168 31.09 -4.40 -1.13
N ALA A 169 31.68 -4.73 0.02
CA ALA A 169 32.94 -5.46 0.09
C ALA A 169 32.83 -6.89 -0.50
N TYR A 170 31.66 -7.53 -0.37
CA TYR A 170 31.42 -8.87 -0.91
C TYR A 170 30.67 -8.89 -2.25
N SER A 171 29.78 -7.92 -2.48
CA SER A 171 28.95 -7.82 -3.69
C SER A 171 28.62 -6.36 -4.03
N PRO A 172 29.48 -5.69 -4.83
CA PRO A 172 29.28 -4.29 -5.24
C PRO A 172 27.95 -4.06 -5.96
N ASP A 173 27.56 -4.98 -6.85
CA ASP A 173 26.32 -4.86 -7.62
C ASP A 173 25.08 -4.95 -6.73
N ARG A 174 25.09 -5.83 -5.73
CA ARG A 174 23.99 -5.93 -4.76
C ARG A 174 23.91 -4.69 -3.89
N ALA A 175 25.04 -4.16 -3.43
CA ALA A 175 25.07 -2.91 -2.67
C ALA A 175 24.46 -1.76 -3.50
N ARG A 176 24.81 -1.65 -4.79
CA ARG A 176 24.23 -0.66 -5.70
C ARG A 176 22.73 -0.84 -5.90
N ALA A 177 22.26 -2.08 -6.06
CA ALA A 177 20.84 -2.39 -6.19
C ALA A 177 20.06 -2.02 -4.91
N LEU A 178 20.61 -2.30 -3.73
CA LEU A 178 20.01 -1.91 -2.45
C LEU A 178 19.98 -0.39 -2.27
N GLN A 179 21.05 0.31 -2.62
CA GLN A 179 21.09 1.78 -2.60
C GLN A 179 20.01 2.39 -3.51
N LEU A 180 19.81 1.82 -4.71
CA LEU A 180 18.74 2.25 -5.61
C LEU A 180 17.36 2.02 -4.99
N LEU A 181 17.13 0.84 -4.40
CA LEU A 181 15.87 0.51 -3.73
C LEU A 181 15.58 1.44 -2.54
N ILE A 182 16.60 1.72 -1.71
CA ILE A 182 16.50 2.66 -0.58
C ILE A 182 16.16 4.07 -1.07
N ALA A 183 16.81 4.53 -2.14
CA ALA A 183 16.52 5.83 -2.74
C ALA A 183 15.10 5.89 -3.30
N ALA A 184 14.64 4.83 -3.96
CA ALA A 184 13.28 4.74 -4.50
C ALA A 184 12.22 4.76 -3.39
N GLU A 185 12.40 3.97 -2.32
CA GLU A 185 11.46 3.97 -1.18
C GLU A 185 11.46 5.30 -0.42
N SER A 186 12.63 5.93 -0.24
CA SER A 186 12.73 7.25 0.39
C SER A 186 12.03 8.34 -0.43
N ALA A 187 12.24 8.35 -1.75
CA ALA A 187 11.51 9.25 -2.65
C ALA A 187 10.00 8.96 -2.65
N GLY A 188 9.62 7.68 -2.55
CA GLY A 188 8.23 7.28 -2.39
C GLY A 188 7.59 7.82 -1.12
N ALA A 189 8.34 7.94 -0.02
CA ALA A 189 7.86 8.55 1.22
C ALA A 189 7.57 10.05 1.08
N LEU A 190 8.41 10.80 0.34
CA LEU A 190 8.12 12.19 0.02
C LEU A 190 6.83 12.29 -0.81
N ALA A 191 6.74 11.50 -1.88
CA ALA A 191 5.57 11.49 -2.75
C ALA A 191 4.29 11.10 -2.00
N ALA A 192 4.34 10.16 -1.06
CA ALA A 192 3.18 9.79 -0.25
C ALA A 192 2.64 10.96 0.59
N VAL A 193 3.53 11.75 1.21
CA VAL A 193 3.15 12.94 1.99
C VAL A 193 2.57 14.03 1.07
N GLU A 194 3.21 14.28 -0.07
CA GLU A 194 2.73 15.28 -1.04
C GLU A 194 1.36 14.90 -1.62
N LEU A 195 1.18 13.64 -2.01
CA LEU A 195 -0.11 13.13 -2.51
C LEU A 195 -1.22 13.23 -1.47
N HIS A 196 -0.90 13.03 -0.19
CA HIS A 196 -1.86 13.23 0.91
C HIS A 196 -2.20 14.71 1.08
N HIS A 197 -1.19 15.58 1.13
CA HIS A 197 -1.36 17.02 1.31
C HIS A 197 -2.19 17.65 0.17
N ASP A 198 -1.76 17.43 -1.07
CA ASP A 198 -2.42 17.98 -2.27
C ASP A 198 -3.82 17.36 -2.45
N GLY A 199 -3.94 16.05 -2.18
CA GLY A 199 -5.17 15.29 -2.33
C GLY A 199 -5.60 15.09 -3.78
N LEU A 200 -6.49 14.11 -4.01
CA LEU A 200 -7.10 13.90 -5.32
C LEU A 200 -8.35 14.78 -5.46
N PRO A 201 -8.48 15.63 -6.50
CA PRO A 201 -9.71 16.36 -6.79
C PRO A 201 -10.93 15.42 -6.89
N LEU A 202 -11.89 15.59 -5.99
CA LEU A 202 -13.10 14.76 -5.93
C LEU A 202 -14.31 15.61 -5.57
N ARG A 203 -15.31 15.59 -6.45
CA ARG A 203 -16.58 16.31 -6.33
C ARG A 203 -17.58 15.53 -5.47
N GLU A 204 -17.77 15.99 -4.24
CA GLU A 204 -18.68 15.37 -3.28
C GLU A 204 -20.12 15.31 -3.78
N ASP A 205 -20.59 16.34 -4.48
CA ASP A 205 -21.93 16.41 -5.04
C ASP A 205 -22.16 15.34 -6.12
N LEU A 206 -21.18 15.16 -7.02
CA LEU A 206 -21.23 14.10 -8.03
C LEU A 206 -21.17 12.70 -7.40
N HIS A 207 -20.35 12.53 -6.35
CA HIS A 207 -20.28 11.28 -5.61
C HIS A 207 -21.62 10.98 -4.93
N ARG A 208 -22.21 11.94 -4.20
CA ARG A 208 -23.51 11.77 -3.52
C ARG A 208 -24.62 11.48 -4.52
N ALA A 209 -24.67 12.19 -5.65
CA ALA A 209 -25.64 11.93 -6.71
C ALA A 209 -25.51 10.50 -7.25
N ARG A 210 -24.27 10.03 -7.47
CA ARG A 210 -24.02 8.67 -7.96
C ARG A 210 -24.41 7.59 -6.94
N LEU A 211 -24.18 7.84 -5.66
CA LEU A 211 -24.68 6.94 -4.60
C LEU A 211 -26.20 6.91 -4.56
N GLN A 212 -26.86 8.06 -4.63
CA GLN A 212 -28.32 8.14 -4.66
C GLN A 212 -28.92 7.40 -5.86
N GLU A 213 -28.31 7.50 -7.04
CA GLU A 213 -28.73 6.78 -8.24
C GLU A 213 -28.60 5.25 -8.07
N LEU A 214 -27.48 4.78 -7.53
CA LEU A 214 -27.18 3.34 -7.45
C LEU A 214 -27.80 2.65 -6.24
N LEU A 215 -27.90 3.34 -5.11
CA LEU A 215 -28.30 2.78 -3.82
C LEU A 215 -29.69 3.28 -3.36
N GLY A 216 -30.27 4.26 -4.05
CA GLY A 216 -31.50 4.91 -3.63
C GLY A 216 -31.30 5.82 -2.41
N GLU A 217 -32.40 6.11 -1.70
CA GLU A 217 -32.36 6.95 -0.51
C GLU A 217 -31.42 6.38 0.57
N ARG A 218 -30.59 7.26 1.15
CA ARG A 218 -29.71 6.92 2.27
C ARG A 218 -30.55 6.50 3.47
N GLY A 219 -30.28 5.30 3.99
CA GLY A 219 -30.88 4.83 5.24
C GLY A 219 -30.51 5.72 6.42
N ARG A 220 -31.46 5.97 7.31
CA ARG A 220 -31.24 6.71 8.57
C ARG A 220 -30.70 5.77 9.64
N PHE A 221 -29.86 6.30 10.55
CA PHE A 221 -29.39 5.57 11.75
C PHE A 221 -28.83 4.16 11.46
N GLY A 222 -28.00 4.01 10.42
CA GLY A 222 -27.38 2.73 10.08
C GLY A 222 -28.29 1.74 9.33
N ALA A 223 -29.51 2.13 8.97
CA ALA A 223 -30.38 1.33 8.11
C ALA A 223 -29.80 1.17 6.70
N ARG A 224 -30.22 0.11 6.00
CA ARG A 224 -29.85 -0.11 4.60
C ARG A 224 -30.40 1.03 3.72
N PRO A 225 -29.66 1.42 2.68
CA PRO A 225 -30.20 2.21 1.57
C PRO A 225 -31.41 1.53 0.93
N ALA A 226 -32.34 2.33 0.39
CA ALA A 226 -33.61 1.85 -0.15
C ALA A 226 -33.44 0.68 -1.14
N ARG A 227 -32.49 0.80 -2.10
CA ARG A 227 -32.26 -0.25 -3.11
C ARG A 227 -31.76 -1.56 -2.52
N LEU A 228 -30.95 -1.48 -1.46
CA LEU A 228 -30.46 -2.67 -0.76
C LEU A 228 -31.59 -3.34 0.03
N GLU A 229 -32.50 -2.56 0.64
CA GLU A 229 -33.65 -3.15 1.35
C GLU A 229 -34.64 -3.81 0.37
N GLU A 230 -34.89 -3.22 -0.80
CA GLU A 230 -35.68 -3.84 -1.87
C GLU A 230 -35.10 -5.19 -2.33
N LEU A 231 -33.78 -5.24 -2.56
CA LEU A 231 -33.08 -6.47 -2.91
C LEU A 231 -33.13 -7.49 -1.77
N ALA A 232 -32.95 -7.05 -0.52
CA ALA A 232 -33.05 -7.92 0.64
C ALA A 232 -34.45 -8.56 0.74
N ALA A 233 -35.52 -7.79 0.51
CA ALA A 233 -36.88 -8.29 0.49
C ALA A 233 -37.10 -9.36 -0.61
N ARG A 234 -36.56 -9.13 -1.81
CA ARG A 234 -36.63 -10.12 -2.91
C ARG A 234 -35.85 -11.39 -2.60
N ILE A 235 -34.66 -11.27 -2.00
CA ILE A 235 -33.85 -12.42 -1.57
C ILE A 235 -34.59 -13.23 -0.50
N ARG A 236 -35.18 -12.57 0.50
CA ARG A 236 -36.01 -13.21 1.54
C ARG A 236 -37.16 -13.99 0.93
N LEU A 237 -37.86 -13.41 -0.04
CA LEU A 237 -38.96 -14.06 -0.74
C LEU A 237 -38.48 -15.28 -1.54
N ALA A 238 -37.40 -15.13 -2.32
CA ALA A 238 -36.86 -16.20 -3.16
C ALA A 238 -36.30 -17.39 -2.36
N LEU A 239 -35.82 -17.16 -1.13
CA LEU A 239 -35.31 -18.21 -0.23
C LEU A 239 -36.35 -18.69 0.80
N ASN A 240 -37.59 -18.19 0.69
CA ASN A 240 -38.68 -18.46 1.62
C ASN A 240 -38.26 -18.26 3.10
N ASP A 241 -37.54 -17.16 3.38
CA ASP A 241 -37.02 -16.83 4.70
C ASP A 241 -37.26 -15.35 5.04
N PRO A 242 -38.36 -15.02 5.74
CA PRO A 242 -38.70 -13.66 6.11
C PRO A 242 -37.67 -12.98 7.04
N HIS A 243 -36.88 -13.77 7.78
CA HIS A 243 -35.94 -13.25 8.79
C HIS A 243 -34.49 -13.24 8.30
N LEU A 244 -34.24 -13.67 7.06
CA LEU A 244 -32.90 -13.67 6.48
C LEU A 244 -32.28 -12.27 6.52
N ASN A 245 -31.06 -12.21 7.04
CA ASN A 245 -30.17 -11.06 6.94
C ASN A 245 -29.11 -11.33 5.86
N PRO A 246 -29.23 -10.72 4.66
CA PRO A 246 -28.28 -10.94 3.56
C PRO A 246 -26.85 -10.44 3.85
N ASP A 247 -26.66 -9.57 4.84
CA ASP A 247 -25.32 -9.10 5.25
C ASP A 247 -24.58 -10.12 6.13
N SER A 248 -25.31 -11.09 6.70
CA SER A 248 -24.71 -12.16 7.50
C SER A 248 -24.38 -13.35 6.60
N GLN A 249 -23.09 -13.50 6.27
CA GLN A 249 -22.63 -14.64 5.47
C GLN A 249 -23.03 -16.01 6.06
N PRO A 250 -22.92 -16.27 7.37
CA PRO A 250 -23.39 -17.52 7.95
C PRO A 250 -24.91 -17.75 7.78
N HIS A 251 -25.71 -16.69 7.91
CA HIS A 251 -27.16 -16.78 7.72
C HIS A 251 -27.50 -17.10 6.26
N LEU A 252 -26.88 -16.36 5.34
CA LEU A 252 -27.09 -16.53 3.91
C LEU A 252 -26.69 -17.92 3.41
N LEU A 253 -25.55 -18.47 3.85
CA LEU A 253 -25.13 -19.83 3.49
C LEU A 253 -26.12 -20.88 3.99
N ARG A 254 -26.63 -20.75 5.22
CA ARG A 254 -27.67 -21.66 5.75
C ARG A 254 -28.95 -21.60 4.92
N ALA A 255 -29.39 -20.40 4.54
CA ALA A 255 -30.59 -20.22 3.73
C ALA A 255 -30.42 -20.81 2.31
N LEU A 256 -29.27 -20.61 1.67
CA LEU A 256 -28.96 -21.20 0.36
C LEU A 256 -28.96 -22.74 0.42
N ARG A 257 -28.29 -23.33 1.42
CA ARG A 257 -28.25 -24.80 1.60
C ARG A 257 -29.61 -25.41 1.86
N ARG A 258 -30.49 -24.71 2.60
CA ARG A 258 -31.88 -25.15 2.83
C ARG A 258 -32.69 -25.19 1.54
N MET A 259 -32.32 -24.39 0.55
CA MET A 259 -32.90 -24.41 -0.80
C MET A 259 -32.25 -25.45 -1.73
N GLY A 260 -31.38 -26.31 -1.21
CA GLY A 260 -30.69 -27.35 -1.99
C GLY A 260 -29.48 -26.84 -2.77
N LEU A 261 -29.03 -25.60 -2.52
CA LEU A 261 -27.81 -25.05 -3.12
C LEU A 261 -26.61 -25.41 -2.25
N ASP A 262 -25.86 -26.43 -2.67
CA ASP A 262 -24.66 -26.88 -1.96
C ASP A 262 -23.48 -25.95 -2.22
N VAL A 263 -23.37 -24.90 -1.39
CA VAL A 263 -22.31 -23.88 -1.47
C VAL A 263 -21.58 -23.72 -0.15
N ASN A 264 -20.27 -23.49 -0.24
CA ASN A 264 -19.32 -23.20 0.82
C ASN A 264 -19.03 -21.70 0.95
N SER A 265 -19.18 -20.94 -0.13
CA SER A 265 -19.09 -19.49 -0.13
C SER A 265 -20.16 -18.86 -1.02
N THR A 266 -20.28 -17.54 -0.92
CA THR A 266 -21.12 -16.74 -1.82
C THR A 266 -20.27 -16.03 -2.87
N ALA A 267 -19.04 -16.49 -3.11
CA ALA A 267 -18.18 -15.93 -4.14
C ALA A 267 -18.81 -16.11 -5.52
N ARG A 268 -18.57 -15.15 -6.43
CA ARG A 268 -19.20 -15.15 -7.75
C ARG A 268 -18.94 -16.44 -8.54
N TRP A 269 -17.74 -17.01 -8.43
CA TRP A 269 -17.36 -18.22 -9.16
C TRP A 269 -18.08 -19.46 -8.65
N GLU A 270 -18.39 -19.52 -7.36
CA GLU A 270 -19.10 -20.66 -6.75
C GLU A 270 -20.61 -20.58 -6.98
N LEU A 271 -21.14 -19.36 -7.02
CA LEU A 271 -22.52 -19.11 -7.41
C LEU A 271 -22.75 -19.26 -8.93
N ARG A 272 -21.68 -19.28 -9.73
CA ARG A 272 -21.75 -19.40 -11.19
C ARG A 272 -22.09 -20.84 -11.56
N GLY A 273 -23.16 -21.03 -12.34
CA GLY A 273 -23.61 -22.34 -12.81
C GLY A 273 -24.72 -22.98 -11.98
N LEU A 274 -25.10 -22.34 -10.86
CA LEU A 274 -26.31 -22.70 -10.13
C LEU A 274 -27.55 -22.18 -10.86
N ASP A 275 -28.63 -22.95 -10.83
CA ASP A 275 -29.92 -22.56 -11.41
C ASP A 275 -30.92 -22.22 -10.30
N HIS A 276 -30.95 -20.95 -9.88
CA HIS A 276 -31.90 -20.47 -8.88
C HIS A 276 -32.19 -18.96 -9.08
N PRO A 277 -33.45 -18.51 -9.01
CA PRO A 277 -33.83 -17.11 -9.27
C PRO A 277 -33.19 -16.10 -8.31
N VAL A 278 -32.80 -16.54 -7.10
CA VAL A 278 -32.13 -15.68 -6.10
C VAL A 278 -30.77 -15.13 -6.55
N LEU A 279 -30.08 -15.80 -7.49
CA LEU A 279 -28.66 -15.55 -7.72
C LEU A 279 -28.40 -14.16 -8.31
N GLU A 280 -29.27 -13.69 -9.21
CA GLU A 280 -29.15 -12.36 -9.81
C GLU A 280 -29.29 -11.26 -8.75
N ASP A 281 -30.37 -11.32 -7.96
CA ASP A 281 -30.61 -10.38 -6.87
C ASP A 281 -29.51 -10.44 -5.81
N LEU A 282 -28.99 -11.63 -5.50
CA LEU A 282 -27.90 -11.79 -4.54
C LEU A 282 -26.59 -11.18 -5.05
N LEU A 283 -26.24 -11.40 -6.32
CA LEU A 283 -25.03 -10.84 -6.91
C LEU A 283 -25.10 -9.31 -6.98
N GLU A 284 -26.25 -8.75 -7.33
CA GLU A 284 -26.46 -7.30 -7.34
C GLU A 284 -26.44 -6.73 -5.92
N TYR A 285 -27.10 -7.39 -4.96
CA TYR A 285 -27.05 -7.01 -3.54
C TYR A 285 -25.61 -6.94 -3.04
N LYS A 286 -24.81 -7.99 -3.26
CA LYS A 286 -23.41 -8.03 -2.82
C LYS A 286 -22.57 -6.92 -3.45
N LYS A 287 -22.79 -6.63 -4.73
CA LYS A 287 -22.10 -5.55 -5.46
C LYS A 287 -22.44 -4.19 -4.84
N LEU A 288 -23.72 -3.90 -4.62
CA LEU A 288 -24.18 -2.63 -4.04
C LEU A 288 -23.82 -2.50 -2.56
N ALA A 289 -23.89 -3.58 -1.77
CA ALA A 289 -23.50 -3.61 -0.37
C ALA A 289 -21.99 -3.33 -0.21
N ARG A 290 -21.16 -3.88 -1.11
CA ARG A 290 -19.73 -3.54 -1.14
C ARG A 290 -19.48 -2.09 -1.52
N LEU A 291 -20.24 -1.53 -2.47
CA LEU A 291 -20.16 -0.10 -2.80
C LEU A 291 -20.53 0.76 -1.59
N ALA A 292 -21.66 0.47 -0.93
CA ALA A 292 -22.16 1.22 0.22
C ALA A 292 -21.19 1.20 1.41
N SER A 293 -20.55 0.05 1.67
CA SER A 293 -19.59 -0.10 2.76
C SER A 293 -18.21 0.48 2.43
N ALA A 294 -17.69 0.28 1.22
CA ALA A 294 -16.34 0.67 0.86
C ALA A 294 -16.21 2.13 0.41
N ASN A 295 -17.20 2.67 -0.32
CA ASN A 295 -17.17 4.01 -0.90
C ASN A 295 -18.53 4.73 -0.82
N GLY A 296 -19.36 4.35 0.15
CA GLY A 296 -20.66 4.98 0.40
C GLY A 296 -20.54 6.32 1.13
N TRP A 297 -21.65 6.77 1.72
CA TRP A 297 -21.69 8.09 2.35
C TRP A 297 -20.75 8.23 3.55
N ALA A 298 -20.64 7.22 4.41
CA ALA A 298 -19.72 7.28 5.55
C ALA A 298 -18.26 7.43 5.08
N TRP A 299 -17.89 6.71 4.02
CA TRP A 299 -16.57 6.87 3.40
C TRP A 299 -16.37 8.29 2.87
N LEU A 300 -17.37 8.84 2.16
CA LEU A 300 -17.29 10.19 1.62
C LEU A 300 -17.12 11.22 2.74
N ASP A 301 -17.91 11.09 3.81
CA ASP A 301 -17.91 11.98 4.97
C ASP A 301 -16.56 11.91 5.74
N SER A 302 -15.87 10.76 5.74
CA SER A 302 -14.57 10.58 6.44
C SER A 302 -13.35 10.97 5.63
N TRP A 303 -13.36 10.76 4.30
CA TRP A 303 -12.14 10.80 3.49
C TRP A 303 -12.08 11.95 2.50
N VAL A 304 -13.19 12.67 2.31
CA VAL A 304 -13.29 13.78 1.36
C VAL A 304 -13.67 15.04 2.10
N SER A 305 -12.85 16.06 1.95
CA SER A 305 -13.07 17.39 2.53
C SER A 305 -12.45 18.47 1.65
N GLY A 306 -13.17 19.59 1.50
CA GLY A 306 -12.70 20.70 0.67
C GLY A 306 -12.52 20.31 -0.81
N GLY A 307 -13.37 19.42 -1.33
CA GLY A 307 -13.31 18.97 -2.73
C GLY A 307 -12.11 18.07 -3.07
N ARG A 308 -11.53 17.44 -2.05
CA ARG A 308 -10.31 16.64 -2.16
C ARG A 308 -10.44 15.35 -1.35
N PHE A 309 -10.12 14.23 -1.99
CA PHE A 309 -9.90 12.96 -1.33
C PHE A 309 -8.44 12.87 -0.87
N ARG A 310 -8.22 12.79 0.45
CA ARG A 310 -6.87 12.71 1.05
C ARG A 310 -6.63 11.33 1.61
N ALA A 311 -5.92 10.53 0.81
CA ALA A 311 -5.58 9.17 1.14
C ALA A 311 -4.33 9.10 2.03
N ASP A 312 -4.31 8.13 2.94
CA ASP A 312 -3.12 7.78 3.70
C ASP A 312 -2.33 6.69 2.98
N TYR A 313 -1.33 7.10 2.19
CA TYR A 313 -0.44 6.19 1.48
C TYR A 313 0.65 5.67 2.41
N VAL A 314 0.92 4.37 2.35
CA VAL A 314 1.94 3.68 3.15
C VAL A 314 2.97 3.04 2.23
N PRO A 315 4.09 3.73 1.95
CA PRO A 315 5.24 3.12 1.27
C PRO A 315 5.75 1.90 2.03
N ALA A 316 6.21 0.89 1.28
CA ALA A 316 6.62 -0.42 1.80
C ALA A 316 5.61 -1.07 2.77
N GLY A 317 4.31 -0.80 2.58
CA GLY A 317 3.26 -1.23 3.50
C GLY A 317 2.93 -2.72 3.46
N VAL A 318 3.40 -3.46 2.45
CA VAL A 318 3.26 -4.93 2.35
C VAL A 318 4.60 -5.59 2.03
N VAL A 319 4.68 -6.90 2.28
CA VAL A 319 5.90 -7.71 2.15
C VAL A 319 6.53 -7.71 0.76
N THR A 320 5.77 -7.39 -0.28
CA THR A 320 6.25 -7.31 -1.67
C THR A 320 6.88 -5.96 -2.02
N GLY A 321 6.92 -5.01 -1.09
CA GLY A 321 7.37 -3.63 -1.33
C GLY A 321 6.31 -2.71 -1.94
N ARG A 322 5.12 -3.23 -2.30
CA ARG A 322 4.03 -2.38 -2.79
C ARG A 322 3.58 -1.39 -1.71
N TRP A 323 3.12 -0.24 -2.18
CA TRP A 323 2.42 0.68 -1.31
C TRP A 323 1.09 0.07 -0.87
N SER A 324 0.70 0.36 0.37
CA SER A 324 -0.66 0.13 0.85
C SER A 324 -1.32 1.47 1.19
N SER A 325 -2.58 1.42 1.59
CA SER A 325 -3.29 2.59 2.10
C SER A 325 -3.98 2.26 3.41
N ARG A 326 -4.08 3.25 4.31
CA ARG A 326 -4.85 3.10 5.55
C ARG A 326 -6.22 3.71 5.40
N GLY A 327 -7.23 2.89 5.65
CA GLY A 327 -8.61 3.28 5.38
C GLY A 327 -8.77 3.80 3.96
N GLY A 328 -9.89 4.46 3.68
CA GLY A 328 -10.10 5.25 2.46
C GLY A 328 -10.09 4.50 1.13
N GLY A 329 -9.67 3.24 1.07
CA GLY A 329 -9.59 2.45 -0.16
C GLY A 329 -8.84 3.15 -1.29
N ALA A 330 -7.81 3.96 -0.99
CA ALA A 330 -7.14 4.86 -1.93
C ALA A 330 -6.67 4.20 -3.22
N LEU A 331 -6.20 2.95 -3.10
CA LEU A 331 -5.69 2.16 -4.21
C LEU A 331 -6.80 1.41 -4.97
N SER A 332 -8.07 1.65 -4.65
CA SER A 332 -9.20 0.83 -5.11
C SER A 332 -10.51 1.60 -5.31
N LEU A 333 -10.47 2.82 -5.88
CA LEU A 333 -11.70 3.55 -6.18
C LEU A 333 -12.52 2.84 -7.30
N PRO A 334 -13.78 2.41 -7.03
CA PRO A 334 -14.59 1.69 -7.99
C PRO A 334 -14.86 2.51 -9.25
N LYS A 335 -14.85 1.87 -10.43
CA LYS A 335 -15.11 2.54 -11.71
C LYS A 335 -16.40 3.38 -11.71
N VAL A 336 -17.43 2.90 -11.03
CA VAL A 336 -18.73 3.58 -10.92
C VAL A 336 -18.68 4.90 -10.14
N ILE A 337 -17.64 5.12 -9.32
CA ILE A 337 -17.42 6.35 -8.54
C ILE A 337 -16.41 7.28 -9.20
N ARG A 338 -15.55 6.78 -10.11
CA ARG A 338 -14.48 7.58 -10.74
C ARG A 338 -14.99 8.80 -11.51
N SER A 339 -16.27 8.85 -11.90
CA SER A 339 -16.89 10.04 -12.49
C SER A 339 -16.95 11.25 -11.56
N ALA A 340 -16.82 11.05 -10.24
CA ALA A 340 -16.70 12.11 -9.26
C ALA A 340 -15.28 12.70 -9.17
N VAL A 341 -14.28 12.04 -9.76
CA VAL A 341 -12.90 12.54 -9.84
C VAL A 341 -12.80 13.49 -11.02
N VAL A 342 -12.79 14.78 -10.74
CA VAL A 342 -12.84 15.85 -11.76
C VAL A 342 -11.64 16.76 -11.57
N ALA A 343 -10.87 16.98 -12.64
CA ALA A 343 -9.69 17.85 -12.58
C ALA A 343 -10.09 19.28 -12.21
N ASP A 344 -9.16 20.01 -11.60
CA ASP A 344 -9.38 21.42 -11.28
C ASP A 344 -9.56 22.26 -12.56
N PRO A 345 -10.20 23.44 -12.46
CA PRO A 345 -10.36 24.35 -13.59
C PRO A 345 -9.02 24.66 -14.28
N GLY A 346 -8.93 24.41 -15.58
CA GLY A 346 -7.71 24.61 -16.36
C GLY A 346 -6.71 23.44 -16.33
N TRP A 347 -7.01 22.37 -15.60
CA TRP A 347 -6.18 21.17 -15.49
C TRP A 347 -6.80 19.99 -16.24
N THR A 348 -5.95 19.01 -16.56
CA THR A 348 -6.37 17.70 -17.06
C THR A 348 -5.62 16.60 -16.32
N PHE A 349 -6.25 15.45 -16.12
CA PHE A 349 -5.55 14.28 -15.63
C PHE A 349 -4.73 13.63 -16.74
N VAL A 350 -3.51 13.21 -16.40
CA VAL A 350 -2.67 12.32 -17.20
C VAL A 350 -2.65 10.97 -16.51
N VAL A 351 -3.18 9.94 -17.15
CA VAL A 351 -3.22 8.58 -16.62
C VAL A 351 -2.23 7.74 -17.40
N ALA A 352 -1.22 7.22 -16.71
CA ALA A 352 -0.23 6.30 -17.26
C ALA A 352 -0.27 4.99 -16.47
N ASP A 353 -0.29 3.87 -17.18
CA ASP A 353 -0.26 2.53 -16.60
C ASP A 353 0.79 1.69 -17.35
N ALA A 354 1.56 0.90 -16.60
CA ALA A 354 2.61 0.06 -17.15
C ALA A 354 1.99 -1.21 -17.74
N ALA A 355 1.91 -1.27 -19.06
CA ALA A 355 1.34 -2.42 -19.76
C ALA A 355 2.10 -3.71 -19.43
N GLN A 356 1.40 -4.68 -18.83
CA GLN A 356 1.92 -6.03 -18.56
C GLN A 356 3.21 -6.01 -17.73
N LEU A 357 3.31 -5.11 -16.76
CA LEU A 357 4.52 -4.93 -15.95
C LEU A 357 5.01 -6.25 -15.33
N GLU A 358 4.14 -7.01 -14.67
CA GLU A 358 4.53 -8.24 -13.98
C GLU A 358 5.08 -9.32 -14.92
N PRO A 359 4.42 -9.70 -16.04
CA PRO A 359 5.02 -10.61 -17.03
C PRO A 359 6.34 -10.12 -17.62
N ARG A 360 6.50 -8.81 -17.83
CA ARG A 360 7.74 -8.22 -18.34
C ARG A 360 8.88 -8.31 -17.34
N VAL A 361 8.58 -8.07 -16.06
CA VAL A 361 9.53 -8.25 -14.96
C VAL A 361 9.92 -9.72 -14.85
N LEU A 362 8.96 -10.66 -14.98
CA LEU A 362 9.25 -12.09 -15.01
C LEU A 362 10.20 -12.45 -16.15
N ALA A 363 9.94 -11.99 -17.38
CA ALA A 363 10.81 -12.22 -18.53
C ALA A 363 12.24 -11.70 -18.29
N ALA A 364 12.37 -10.52 -17.68
CA ALA A 364 13.67 -9.93 -17.36
C ALA A 364 14.42 -10.69 -16.26
N ILE A 365 13.71 -11.21 -15.25
CA ILE A 365 14.31 -11.96 -14.14
C ILE A 365 14.67 -13.39 -14.58
N SER A 366 13.83 -14.05 -15.37
CA SER A 366 14.08 -15.41 -15.85
C SER A 366 15.18 -15.46 -16.91
N GLY A 367 15.38 -14.37 -17.67
CA GLY A 367 16.25 -14.37 -18.83
C GLY A 367 15.70 -15.17 -20.02
N ASP A 368 14.40 -15.47 -20.02
CA ASP A 368 13.78 -16.26 -21.08
C ASP A 368 13.71 -15.45 -22.39
N GLU A 369 14.51 -15.87 -23.37
CA GLU A 369 14.65 -15.15 -24.65
C GLU A 369 13.33 -15.08 -25.42
N ALA A 370 12.48 -16.12 -25.35
CA ALA A 370 11.20 -16.15 -26.05
C ALA A 370 10.21 -15.15 -25.45
N MET A 371 10.11 -15.07 -24.12
CA MET A 371 9.30 -14.09 -23.40
C MET A 371 9.83 -12.66 -23.59
N LEU A 372 11.15 -12.47 -23.60
CA LEU A 372 11.76 -11.18 -23.88
C LEU A 372 11.45 -10.71 -25.31
N ALA A 373 11.59 -11.59 -26.30
CA ALA A 373 11.23 -11.32 -27.69
C ALA A 373 9.74 -11.01 -27.84
N ALA A 374 8.86 -11.78 -27.18
CA ALA A 374 7.42 -11.52 -27.16
C ALA A 374 7.08 -10.15 -26.54
N GLY A 375 7.72 -9.80 -25.42
CA GLY A 375 7.56 -8.50 -24.76
C GLY A 375 8.05 -7.31 -25.62
N ALA A 376 9.04 -7.52 -26.48
CA ALA A 376 9.55 -6.48 -27.39
C ALA A 376 8.57 -6.16 -28.53
N ARG A 377 7.63 -7.06 -28.86
CA ARG A 377 6.62 -6.87 -29.93
C ARG A 377 5.41 -6.03 -29.52
N GLY A 378 5.43 -5.41 -28.34
CA GLY A 378 4.33 -4.58 -27.83
C GLY A 378 3.43 -5.33 -26.85
N ASP A 379 2.39 -6.02 -27.32
CA ASP A 379 1.51 -6.78 -26.42
C ASP A 379 2.03 -8.22 -26.25
N LEU A 380 2.55 -8.53 -25.06
CA LEU A 380 3.13 -9.84 -24.74
C LEU A 380 2.10 -10.97 -24.89
N TYR A 381 0.86 -10.77 -24.50
CA TYR A 381 -0.18 -11.81 -24.62
C TYR A 381 -0.55 -12.05 -26.08
N GLN A 382 -0.68 -10.98 -26.87
CA GLN A 382 -0.94 -11.12 -28.30
C GLN A 382 0.23 -11.79 -29.03
N ALA A 383 1.45 -11.49 -28.60
CA ALA A 383 2.66 -12.11 -29.11
C ALA A 383 2.70 -13.63 -28.85
N LEU A 384 2.25 -14.09 -27.67
CA LEU A 384 2.13 -15.53 -27.37
C LEU A 384 1.08 -16.24 -28.23
N VAL A 385 -0.04 -15.56 -28.52
CA VAL A 385 -1.07 -16.08 -29.44
C VAL A 385 -0.51 -16.21 -30.86
N ALA A 386 0.21 -15.19 -31.33
CA ALA A 386 0.83 -15.21 -32.66
C ALA A 386 1.87 -16.33 -32.82
N ASP A 387 2.55 -16.69 -31.73
CA ASP A 387 3.51 -17.81 -31.70
C ASP A 387 2.82 -19.18 -31.51
N GLY A 388 1.49 -19.23 -31.44
CA GLY A 388 0.71 -20.46 -31.32
C GLY A 388 0.76 -21.13 -29.93
N VAL A 389 1.20 -20.41 -28.90
CA VAL A 389 1.31 -20.94 -27.53
C VAL A 389 -0.06 -21.14 -26.88
N VAL A 390 -1.02 -20.29 -27.22
CA VAL A 390 -2.37 -20.24 -26.63
C VAL A 390 -3.38 -19.76 -27.67
N GLU A 391 -4.63 -20.21 -27.54
CA GLU A 391 -5.68 -19.99 -28.54
C GLU A 391 -6.10 -18.52 -28.66
N ASP A 392 -6.19 -17.82 -27.54
CA ASP A 392 -6.55 -16.40 -27.52
C ASP A 392 -5.85 -15.63 -26.40
N ARG A 393 -6.01 -14.30 -26.47
CA ARG A 393 -5.36 -13.35 -25.57
C ARG A 393 -5.88 -13.43 -24.13
N GLU A 394 -7.15 -13.79 -23.92
CA GLU A 394 -7.71 -13.94 -22.57
C GLU A 394 -7.13 -15.18 -21.89
N HIS A 395 -7.08 -16.31 -22.61
CA HIS A 395 -6.40 -17.52 -22.17
C HIS A 395 -4.91 -17.28 -21.92
N ALA A 396 -4.22 -16.55 -22.81
CA ALA A 396 -2.82 -16.15 -22.61
C ALA A 396 -2.61 -15.41 -21.27
N LYS A 397 -3.50 -14.46 -20.98
CA LYS A 397 -3.45 -13.69 -19.75
C LYS A 397 -3.68 -14.56 -18.52
N VAL A 398 -4.72 -15.40 -18.55
CA VAL A 398 -5.04 -16.30 -17.43
C VAL A 398 -3.91 -17.31 -17.20
N ALA A 399 -3.39 -17.93 -18.25
CA ALA A 399 -2.28 -18.88 -18.18
C ALA A 399 -1.01 -18.24 -17.60
N MET A 400 -0.64 -17.04 -18.08
CA MET A 400 0.53 -16.32 -17.56
C MET A 400 0.36 -15.93 -16.09
N LEU A 401 -0.84 -15.46 -15.70
CA LEU A 401 -1.11 -15.15 -14.30
C LEU A 401 -1.11 -16.41 -13.42
N GLY A 402 -1.64 -17.53 -13.90
CA GLY A 402 -1.54 -18.83 -13.21
C GLY A 402 -0.09 -19.26 -13.04
N ALA A 403 0.74 -19.14 -14.07
CA ALA A 403 2.17 -19.47 -13.97
C ALA A 403 2.92 -18.58 -12.96
N LEU A 404 2.57 -17.30 -12.87
CA LEU A 404 3.16 -16.35 -11.93
C LEU A 404 2.81 -16.62 -10.46
N TYR A 405 1.58 -17.06 -10.20
CA TYR A 405 1.01 -17.12 -8.85
C TYR A 405 0.86 -18.54 -8.30
N GLY A 406 1.11 -19.57 -9.13
CA GLY A 406 0.77 -20.97 -8.84
C GLY A 406 -0.73 -21.21 -8.93
#